data_AF-A0A2J6RP38-F1
#
_entry.id   AF-A0A2J6RP38-F1
#
_cell.length_a   1.000
_cell.length_b   1.000
_cell.length_c   1.000
_cell.angle_alpha   90.00
_cell.angle_beta   90.00
_cell.angle_gamma   90.00
#
_symmetry.space_group_name_H-M   'P 1'
#
loop_
_entity.id
_entity.type
_entity.pdbx_description
1 polymer ?
#
loop_
_entity_poly.entity_id
_entity_poly.type
_entity_poly.pdbx_seq_one_letter_code
_entity_poly.pdbx_strand_id
1 'polypeptide(L)'
;MPLLRRGWTFQDRLLPTRTIHFTTTQIFWECYETFACECLSEIIPDDIIEFVESFHKEPIDISMWGWIVQIYSTRDLTKSSDKLVAISGLARKIQEQTHVEYLAGLWRNGLELQLCWSRWDPLDNPLDEDFPYRAPTWSWASQRGGVALPWRSKYSESCHLYVNVLEVKTTPLGQDPLGGIADGYLNINCTLFSLGLPENCLNVPPRGILTLSQLGYDDKRRTYSKTSYFLPVQLYGKDHDKIIGLILEPTKMARGQYKRVGMFDFEGPNIGGSIEEISKNRDFAAQESDYISFQQDTKGEKRCIQII
;
A
#
# COMPACT_ATOMS: atom_id res chain seq x y z
N MET A 1 -26.63 -9.01 0.16
CA MET A 1 -26.92 -7.68 0.74
C MET A 1 -26.24 -6.58 -0.09
N PRO A 2 -26.99 -5.81 -0.90
CA PRO A 2 -26.42 -4.76 -1.76
C PRO A 2 -25.70 -3.65 -0.98
N LEU A 3 -26.16 -3.34 0.24
CA LEU A 3 -25.55 -2.31 1.09
C LEU A 3 -24.10 -2.63 1.46
N LEU A 4 -23.79 -3.88 1.83
CA LEU A 4 -22.42 -4.28 2.21
C LEU A 4 -21.39 -4.13 1.07
N ARG A 5 -21.83 -3.94 -0.17
CA ARG A 5 -20.93 -3.67 -1.30
C ARG A 5 -20.57 -2.19 -1.43
N ARG A 6 -21.31 -1.26 -0.81
CA ARG A 6 -21.07 0.18 -0.93
C ARG A 6 -19.95 0.63 0.00
N GLY A 7 -18.98 1.38 -0.52
CA GLY A 7 -17.85 1.88 0.27
C GLY A 7 -18.28 2.78 1.43
N TRP A 8 -19.25 3.67 1.20
CA TRP A 8 -19.76 4.60 2.23
C TRP A 8 -20.36 3.90 3.46
N THR A 9 -20.98 2.73 3.28
CA THR A 9 -21.57 1.99 4.41
C THR A 9 -20.55 1.16 5.19
N PHE A 10 -19.28 1.13 4.75
CA PHE A 10 -18.24 0.34 5.40
C PHE A 10 -17.91 0.89 6.80
N GLN A 11 -17.74 2.21 6.91
CA GLN A 11 -17.55 2.86 8.21
C GLN A 11 -18.79 2.74 9.10
N ASP A 12 -20.00 2.82 8.52
CA ASP A 12 -21.26 2.71 9.26
C ASP A 12 -21.46 1.34 9.90
N ARG A 13 -20.78 0.30 9.40
CA ARG A 13 -20.79 -1.03 10.00
C ARG A 13 -19.76 -1.16 11.13
N LEU A 14 -18.55 -0.64 10.92
CA LEU A 14 -17.40 -0.82 11.82
C LEU A 14 -17.37 0.15 13.01
N LEU A 15 -17.90 1.36 12.86
CA LEU A 15 -17.84 2.39 13.91
C LEU A 15 -18.83 2.19 15.07
N PRO A 16 -20.12 1.84 14.85
CA PRO A 16 -21.06 1.60 15.95
C PRO A 16 -20.61 0.43 16.81
N THR A 17 -21.04 0.31 18.07
CA THR A 17 -20.71 -0.87 18.90
C THR A 17 -21.66 -2.05 18.66
N ARG A 18 -22.85 -1.78 18.13
CA ARG A 18 -23.94 -2.72 17.94
C ARG A 18 -24.65 -2.40 16.62
N THR A 19 -24.91 -3.41 15.79
CA THR A 19 -25.55 -3.23 14.48
C THR A 19 -26.63 -4.28 14.27
N ILE A 20 -27.79 -3.85 13.80
CA ILE A 20 -28.85 -4.73 13.29
C ILE A 20 -28.85 -4.65 11.77
N HIS A 21 -28.84 -5.81 11.12
CA HIS A 21 -28.95 -5.93 9.68
C HIS A 21 -30.30 -6.50 9.28
N PHE A 22 -31.08 -5.73 8.52
CA PHE A 22 -32.31 -6.20 7.89
C PHE A 22 -32.01 -6.79 6.51
N THR A 23 -32.34 -8.05 6.29
CA THR A 23 -32.22 -8.71 4.97
C THR A 23 -33.57 -9.12 4.42
N THR A 24 -33.58 -9.66 3.20
CA THR A 24 -34.80 -10.16 2.57
C THR A 24 -35.35 -11.42 3.23
N THR A 25 -34.54 -12.13 4.01
CA THR A 25 -34.89 -13.45 4.57
C THR A 25 -34.88 -13.49 6.09
N GLN A 26 -34.01 -12.73 6.75
CA GLN A 26 -33.92 -12.69 8.22
C GLN A 26 -33.24 -11.42 8.73
N ILE A 27 -33.35 -11.16 10.03
CA ILE A 27 -32.59 -10.15 10.76
C ILE A 27 -31.32 -10.76 11.35
N PHE A 28 -30.21 -10.03 11.26
CA PHE A 28 -28.96 -10.35 11.96
C PHE A 28 -28.60 -9.26 12.96
N TRP A 29 -27.95 -9.65 14.06
CA TRP A 29 -27.41 -8.78 15.09
C TRP A 29 -25.92 -9.04 15.23
N GLU A 30 -25.11 -7.97 15.29
CA GLU A 30 -23.68 -8.07 15.61
C GLU A 30 -23.26 -7.05 16.70
N CYS A 31 -22.43 -7.50 17.63
CA CYS A 31 -21.69 -6.68 18.59
C CYS A 31 -20.28 -7.26 18.81
N TYR A 32 -19.51 -6.69 19.75
CA TYR A 32 -18.17 -7.20 20.09
C TYR A 32 -18.16 -8.59 20.76
N GLU A 33 -19.32 -9.09 21.20
CA GLU A 33 -19.41 -10.36 21.95
C GLU A 33 -20.10 -11.45 21.15
N THR A 34 -20.99 -11.10 20.21
CA THR A 34 -21.89 -12.06 19.58
C THR A 34 -22.33 -11.59 18.20
N PHE A 35 -22.49 -12.56 17.31
CA PHE A 35 -23.22 -12.43 16.06
C PHE A 35 -24.38 -13.44 16.09
N ALA A 36 -25.61 -12.99 15.87
CA ALA A 36 -26.82 -13.81 15.97
C ALA A 36 -27.79 -13.52 14.84
N CYS A 37 -28.73 -14.43 14.57
CA CYS A 37 -29.86 -14.19 13.67
C CYS A 37 -31.19 -14.66 14.29
N GLU A 38 -32.32 -14.31 13.66
CA GLU A 38 -33.68 -14.65 14.15
C GLU A 38 -33.87 -16.15 14.43
N CYS A 39 -33.19 -17.02 13.68
CA CYS A 39 -33.31 -18.46 13.80
C CYS A 39 -32.25 -19.10 14.72
N LEU A 40 -31.11 -18.42 14.94
CA LEU A 40 -29.96 -18.92 15.68
C LEU A 40 -29.50 -17.83 16.65
N SER A 41 -30.10 -17.84 17.84
CA SER A 41 -29.86 -16.87 18.90
C SER A 41 -28.52 -17.07 19.62
N GLU A 42 -27.87 -18.23 19.48
CA GLU A 42 -26.71 -18.60 20.29
C GLU A 42 -25.44 -18.91 19.49
N ILE A 43 -25.50 -19.59 18.33
CA ILE A 43 -24.30 -20.00 17.56
C ILE A 43 -24.63 -20.12 16.07
N ILE A 44 -23.84 -19.48 15.20
CA ILE A 44 -23.92 -19.70 13.75
C ILE A 44 -22.96 -20.84 13.36
N PRO A 45 -23.38 -21.84 12.55
CA PRO A 45 -22.50 -22.90 12.06
C PRO A 45 -21.27 -22.37 11.29
N ASP A 46 -20.12 -23.02 11.46
CA ASP A 46 -18.82 -22.63 10.89
C ASP A 46 -18.84 -22.40 9.36
N ASP A 47 -19.72 -23.10 8.65
CA ASP A 47 -19.89 -23.01 7.20
C ASP A 47 -20.54 -21.68 6.76
N ILE A 48 -21.30 -21.04 7.65
CA ILE A 48 -21.77 -19.64 7.46
C ILE A 48 -20.69 -18.67 7.96
N ILE A 49 -19.84 -19.11 8.89
CA ILE A 49 -18.69 -18.36 9.38
C ILE A 49 -17.71 -18.06 8.25
N GLU A 50 -17.45 -18.89 7.24
CA GLU A 50 -16.59 -18.46 6.10
C GLU A 50 -17.12 -17.22 5.34
N PHE A 51 -18.44 -17.00 5.31
CA PHE A 51 -19.04 -15.75 4.79
C PHE A 51 -19.00 -14.61 5.82
N VAL A 52 -18.86 -14.96 7.11
CA VAL A 52 -18.96 -14.12 8.32
C VAL A 52 -17.61 -13.94 9.07
N GLU A 53 -16.49 -14.53 8.66
CA GLU A 53 -15.16 -14.41 9.31
C GLU A 53 -14.62 -12.98 9.18
N SER A 54 -15.23 -12.17 8.32
CA SER A 54 -15.08 -10.72 8.27
C SER A 54 -15.99 -9.95 9.28
N PHE A 55 -16.59 -10.60 10.27
CA PHE A 55 -17.71 -10.06 11.08
C PHE A 55 -17.60 -10.25 12.59
N HIS A 56 -16.55 -10.86 13.15
CA HIS A 56 -16.29 -10.59 14.56
C HIS A 56 -15.94 -9.13 14.68
N LYS A 57 -16.86 -8.39 15.31
CA LYS A 57 -16.65 -6.99 15.57
C LYS A 57 -15.51 -6.94 16.59
N GLU A 58 -14.44 -6.28 16.21
CA GLU A 58 -13.29 -6.07 17.08
C GLU A 58 -13.12 -4.56 17.32
N PRO A 59 -12.59 -4.17 18.48
CA PRO A 59 -12.14 -2.80 18.68
C PRO A 59 -11.15 -2.43 17.57
N ILE A 60 -11.50 -1.39 16.80
CA ILE A 60 -10.65 -0.90 15.71
C ILE A 60 -9.30 -0.49 16.28
N ASP A 61 -8.24 -1.10 15.75
CA ASP A 61 -6.84 -0.80 16.06
C ASP A 61 -6.04 -0.52 14.78
N ILE A 62 -4.93 0.21 14.89
CA ILE A 62 -4.05 0.55 13.76
C ILE A 62 -3.49 -0.68 13.05
N SER A 63 -3.28 -1.80 13.75
CA SER A 63 -2.83 -3.06 13.14
C SER A 63 -3.85 -3.67 12.18
N MET A 64 -5.13 -3.34 12.33
CA MET A 64 -6.20 -3.77 11.43
C MET A 64 -6.22 -2.97 10.12
N TRP A 65 -5.45 -1.89 10.00
CA TRP A 65 -5.55 -0.99 8.84
C TRP A 65 -5.28 -1.71 7.50
N GLY A 66 -4.34 -2.66 7.47
CA GLY A 66 -4.08 -3.49 6.30
C GLY A 66 -5.33 -4.23 5.80
N TRP A 67 -6.01 -4.89 6.74
CA TRP A 67 -7.26 -5.62 6.48
C TRP A 67 -8.41 -4.68 6.10
N ILE A 68 -8.55 -3.55 6.82
CA ILE A 68 -9.52 -2.49 6.53
C ILE A 68 -9.38 -2.02 5.08
N VAL A 69 -8.16 -1.67 4.67
CA VAL A 69 -7.86 -1.21 3.30
C VAL A 69 -8.16 -2.31 2.29
N GLN A 70 -7.77 -3.55 2.57
CA GLN A 70 -8.00 -4.67 1.65
C GLN A 70 -9.48 -4.91 1.38
N ILE A 71 -10.32 -4.94 2.42
CA ILE A 71 -11.76 -5.13 2.24
C ILE A 71 -12.38 -3.88 1.62
N TYR A 72 -12.08 -2.70 2.15
CA TYR A 72 -12.69 -1.45 1.70
C TYR A 72 -12.41 -1.15 0.22
N SER A 73 -11.17 -1.38 -0.23
CA SER A 73 -10.75 -1.08 -1.60
C SER A 73 -11.48 -1.89 -2.67
N THR A 74 -12.10 -3.03 -2.30
CA THR A 74 -12.95 -3.84 -3.19
C THR A 74 -14.40 -3.37 -3.27
N ARG A 75 -14.80 -2.38 -2.46
CA ARG A 75 -16.18 -1.89 -2.37
C ARG A 75 -16.50 -0.89 -3.48
N ASP A 76 -17.77 -0.88 -3.88
CA ASP A 76 -18.30 0.02 -4.90
C ASP A 76 -18.49 1.43 -4.33
N LEU A 77 -17.91 2.42 -5.02
CA LEU A 77 -18.13 3.84 -4.74
C LEU A 77 -18.92 4.48 -5.87
N THR A 78 -19.99 5.19 -5.53
CA THR A 78 -20.78 5.95 -6.50
C THR A 78 -19.96 7.06 -7.16
N LYS A 79 -19.13 7.74 -6.36
CA LYS A 79 -18.13 8.71 -6.85
C LYS A 79 -16.76 8.21 -6.48
N SER A 80 -15.93 8.01 -7.49
CA SER A 80 -14.59 7.47 -7.29
C SER A 80 -13.72 8.40 -6.44
N SER A 81 -13.89 9.71 -6.56
CA SER A 81 -13.25 10.76 -5.74
C SER A 81 -13.41 10.58 -4.23
N ASP A 82 -14.47 9.88 -3.80
CA ASP A 82 -14.82 9.76 -2.39
C ASP A 82 -14.00 8.67 -1.67
N LYS A 83 -13.01 8.05 -2.33
CA LYS A 83 -12.30 6.88 -1.78
C LYS A 83 -11.63 7.13 -0.42
N LEU A 84 -11.03 8.29 -0.20
CA LEU A 84 -10.49 8.65 1.12
C LEU A 84 -11.58 9.23 2.04
N VAL A 85 -12.55 9.96 1.49
CA VAL A 85 -13.64 10.56 2.26
C VAL A 85 -14.50 9.49 2.94
N ALA A 86 -14.86 8.42 2.23
CA ALA A 86 -15.74 7.38 2.72
C ALA A 86 -15.08 6.44 3.76
N ILE A 87 -13.77 6.57 4.00
CA ILE A 87 -13.03 5.83 5.03
C ILE A 87 -12.44 6.75 6.12
N SER A 88 -12.58 8.07 5.97
CA SER A 88 -11.91 9.05 6.84
C SER A 88 -12.37 8.97 8.30
N GLY A 89 -13.61 8.52 8.55
CA GLY A 89 -14.12 8.28 9.91
C GLY A 89 -13.35 7.17 10.65
N LEU A 90 -12.97 6.11 9.96
CA LEU A 90 -12.15 5.03 10.54
C LEU A 90 -10.71 5.51 10.79
N ALA A 91 -10.14 6.23 9.82
CA ALA A 91 -8.83 6.85 9.97
C ALA A 91 -8.82 7.82 11.17
N ARG A 92 -9.86 8.64 11.32
CA ARG A 92 -9.98 9.57 12.45
C ARG A 92 -9.94 8.85 13.79
N LYS A 93 -10.75 7.80 13.95
CA LYS A 93 -10.81 7.02 15.18
C LYS A 93 -9.44 6.42 15.55
N ILE A 94 -8.74 5.84 14.57
CA ILE A 94 -7.39 5.28 14.79
C ILE A 94 -6.38 6.38 15.12
N GLN A 95 -6.42 7.51 14.42
CA GLN A 95 -5.50 8.64 14.66
C GLN A 95 -5.72 9.27 16.03
N GLU A 96 -6.97 9.42 16.47
CA GLU A 96 -7.30 9.95 17.81
C GLU A 96 -6.79 9.04 18.92
N GLN A 97 -6.82 7.72 18.71
CA GLN A 97 -6.34 6.73 19.68
C GLN A 97 -4.81 6.60 19.72
N THR A 98 -4.16 6.65 18.56
CA THR A 98 -2.72 6.36 18.43
C THR A 98 -1.85 7.61 18.32
N HIS A 99 -2.44 8.76 18.00
CA HIS A 99 -1.78 10.00 17.63
C HIS A 99 -0.79 9.86 16.45
N VAL A 100 -0.90 8.80 15.66
CA VAL A 100 -0.08 8.58 14.46
C VAL A 100 -0.69 9.34 13.30
N GLU A 101 0.12 10.18 12.66
CA GLU A 101 -0.29 10.97 11.49
C GLU A 101 -0.74 10.09 10.32
N TYR A 102 -1.91 10.41 9.78
CA TYR A 102 -2.49 9.81 8.58
C TYR A 102 -2.13 10.60 7.32
N LEU A 103 -1.70 9.89 6.28
CA LEU A 103 -1.11 10.44 5.07
C LEU A 103 -1.72 9.75 3.85
N ALA A 104 -2.76 10.35 3.26
CA ALA A 104 -3.42 9.86 2.05
C ALA A 104 -3.73 8.36 2.04
N GLY A 105 -4.31 7.81 3.11
CA GLY A 105 -4.58 6.37 3.17
C GLY A 105 -3.54 5.54 3.92
N LEU A 106 -2.38 6.12 4.27
CA LEU A 106 -1.28 5.42 4.94
C LEU A 106 -0.97 6.05 6.30
N TRP A 107 -0.26 5.33 7.16
CA TRP A 107 0.20 5.84 8.45
C TRP A 107 1.66 6.26 8.39
N ARG A 108 2.02 7.37 9.06
CA ARG A 108 3.41 7.82 9.18
C ARG A 108 4.32 6.76 9.79
N ASN A 109 3.82 6.00 10.76
CA ASN A 109 4.56 4.91 11.38
C ASN A 109 4.67 3.69 10.43
N GLY A 110 5.88 3.42 9.93
CA GLY A 110 6.14 2.36 8.97
C GLY A 110 5.56 2.67 7.59
N LEU A 111 5.58 3.94 7.20
CA LEU A 111 5.14 4.41 5.88
C LEU A 111 5.92 3.70 4.77
N GLU A 112 7.22 3.50 4.96
CA GLU A 112 8.14 2.85 4.02
C GLU A 112 7.58 1.52 3.51
N LEU A 113 7.14 0.67 4.44
CA LEU A 113 6.57 -0.64 4.10
C LEU A 113 5.19 -0.52 3.48
N GLN A 114 4.38 0.41 3.99
CA GLN A 114 3.05 0.64 3.47
C GLN A 114 3.06 1.11 2.00
N LEU A 115 4.13 1.74 1.51
CA LEU A 115 4.28 2.12 0.09
C LEU A 115 4.34 0.89 -0.83
N CYS A 116 4.73 -0.27 -0.31
CA CYS A 116 4.82 -1.51 -1.06
C CYS A 116 3.47 -2.25 -1.16
N TRP A 117 2.34 -1.52 -1.07
CA TRP A 117 1.03 -2.09 -1.38
C TRP A 117 1.01 -2.65 -2.81
N SER A 118 0.10 -3.57 -3.10
CA SER A 118 -0.07 -4.16 -4.43
C SER A 118 -1.54 -4.26 -4.81
N ARG A 119 -1.84 -4.33 -6.11
CA ARG A 119 -3.20 -4.61 -6.56
C ARG A 119 -3.57 -6.04 -6.22
N TRP A 120 -4.68 -6.17 -5.51
CA TRP A 120 -5.33 -7.43 -5.18
C TRP A 120 -6.76 -7.34 -5.71
N ASP A 121 -6.92 -7.58 -7.02
CA ASP A 121 -8.23 -7.57 -7.67
C ASP A 121 -8.59 -8.99 -8.10
N PRO A 122 -9.57 -9.64 -7.43
CA PRO A 122 -10.06 -10.97 -7.81
C PRO A 122 -10.77 -10.99 -9.17
N LEU A 123 -11.24 -9.84 -9.66
CA LEU A 123 -12.12 -9.74 -10.84
C LEU A 123 -11.42 -9.13 -12.06
N ASP A 124 -10.13 -8.81 -11.96
CA ASP A 124 -9.30 -8.33 -13.08
C ASP A 124 -9.87 -7.11 -13.84
N ASN A 125 -10.48 -6.17 -13.12
CA ASN A 125 -11.02 -4.99 -13.78
C ASN A 125 -9.88 -4.09 -14.32
N PRO A 126 -9.89 -3.75 -15.63
CA PRO A 126 -8.91 -2.84 -16.20
C PRO A 126 -9.05 -1.44 -15.60
N LEU A 127 -7.94 -0.70 -15.56
CA LEU A 127 -7.96 0.73 -15.26
C LEU A 127 -8.50 1.45 -16.50
N ASP A 128 -9.54 2.28 -16.34
CA ASP A 128 -9.88 3.24 -17.40
C ASP A 128 -8.83 4.36 -17.39
N GLU A 129 -8.25 4.67 -18.55
CA GLU A 129 -7.15 5.64 -18.68
C GLU A 129 -7.55 7.09 -18.34
N ASP A 130 -8.85 7.38 -18.34
CA ASP A 130 -9.42 8.73 -18.18
C ASP A 130 -9.92 9.04 -16.76
N PHE A 131 -9.43 8.34 -15.73
CA PHE A 131 -9.89 8.62 -14.37
C PHE A 131 -9.36 9.95 -13.82
N PRO A 132 -10.23 10.82 -13.26
CA PRO A 132 -9.79 12.03 -12.58
C PRO A 132 -8.89 11.72 -11.39
N TYR A 133 -7.97 12.64 -11.10
CA TYR A 133 -7.10 12.60 -9.94
C TYR A 133 -7.88 12.37 -8.63
N ARG A 134 -7.29 11.60 -7.71
CA ARG A 134 -7.91 11.24 -6.42
C ARG A 134 -6.94 11.28 -5.25
N ALA A 135 -5.73 10.80 -5.48
CA ALA A 135 -4.67 10.74 -4.51
C ALA A 135 -3.31 10.65 -5.23
N PRO A 136 -2.21 10.98 -4.55
CA PRO A 136 -0.85 10.79 -5.07
C PRO A 136 -0.57 9.34 -5.48
N THR A 137 0.36 9.10 -6.42
CA THR A 137 0.58 7.73 -6.95
C THR A 137 1.17 6.76 -5.92
N TRP A 138 1.82 7.29 -4.88
CA TRP A 138 2.29 6.51 -3.74
C TRP A 138 1.19 6.06 -2.78
N SER A 139 0.00 6.66 -2.84
CA SER A 139 -1.17 6.25 -2.07
C SER A 139 -1.90 5.09 -2.76
N TRP A 140 -2.33 4.08 -2.00
CA TRP A 140 -3.20 3.02 -2.52
C TRP A 140 -4.57 3.54 -2.99
N ALA A 141 -5.00 4.70 -2.48
CA ALA A 141 -6.25 5.31 -2.89
C ALA A 141 -6.18 5.89 -4.32
N SER A 142 -5.00 5.99 -4.93
CA SER A 142 -4.85 6.25 -6.37
C SER A 142 -5.49 5.16 -7.23
N GLN A 143 -5.56 3.93 -6.71
CA GLN A 143 -6.14 2.81 -7.43
C GLN A 143 -7.66 2.78 -7.31
N ARG A 144 -8.34 2.26 -8.33
CA ARG A 144 -9.79 2.01 -8.26
C ARG A 144 -10.10 0.72 -7.51
N GLY A 145 -9.45 -0.37 -7.89
CA GLY A 145 -9.75 -1.73 -7.40
C GLY A 145 -9.17 -2.07 -6.03
N GLY A 146 -9.28 -3.35 -5.70
CA GLY A 146 -8.75 -3.94 -4.49
C GLY A 146 -7.23 -3.85 -4.41
N VAL A 147 -6.73 -3.57 -3.21
CA VAL A 147 -5.30 -3.45 -2.92
C VAL A 147 -4.99 -4.18 -1.61
N ALA A 148 -3.78 -4.69 -1.46
CA ALA A 148 -3.30 -5.28 -0.22
C ALA A 148 -2.08 -4.50 0.26
N LEU A 149 -2.03 -4.20 1.56
CA LEU A 149 -0.83 -3.70 2.22
C LEU A 149 0.06 -4.90 2.61
N PRO A 150 1.40 -4.75 2.63
CA PRO A 150 2.27 -5.82 3.10
C PRO A 150 1.93 -6.20 4.53
N TRP A 151 1.81 -7.50 4.78
CA TRP A 151 1.60 -7.99 6.14
C TRP A 151 2.82 -7.65 7.00
N ARG A 152 2.59 -6.99 8.14
CA ARG A 152 3.59 -6.95 9.21
C ARG A 152 3.71 -8.36 9.78
N SER A 153 4.64 -9.13 9.24
CA SER A 153 5.05 -10.39 9.82
C SER A 153 5.46 -10.17 11.29
N LYS A 154 4.91 -10.95 12.22
CA LYS A 154 5.47 -11.07 13.59
C LYS A 154 6.86 -11.72 13.60
N TYR A 155 7.30 -12.26 12.46
CA TYR A 155 8.63 -12.80 12.22
C TYR A 155 9.47 -11.77 11.46
N SER A 156 10.32 -11.03 12.18
CA SER A 156 11.66 -10.70 11.67
C SER A 156 12.38 -9.86 12.72
N GLU A 157 13.11 -10.51 13.61
CA GLU A 157 14.19 -9.88 14.37
C GLU A 157 15.35 -9.42 13.44
N SER A 158 15.18 -9.50 12.12
CA SER A 158 16.18 -9.18 11.09
C SER A 158 15.50 -8.55 9.88
N CYS A 159 15.16 -7.27 9.98
CA CYS A 159 14.67 -6.46 8.87
C CYS A 159 15.49 -5.16 8.76
N HIS A 160 15.88 -4.79 7.55
CA HIS A 160 16.62 -3.56 7.28
C HIS A 160 15.90 -2.71 6.23
N LEU A 161 15.74 -1.41 6.51
CA LEU A 161 15.17 -0.43 5.58
C LEU A 161 16.29 0.25 4.79
N TYR A 162 16.13 0.35 3.48
CA TYR A 162 17.08 1.01 2.57
C TYR A 162 16.67 2.40 2.11
N VAL A 163 15.48 2.81 2.53
CA VAL A 163 14.89 4.11 2.25
C VAL A 163 14.56 4.80 3.55
N ASN A 164 14.65 6.13 3.53
CA ASN A 164 14.20 6.95 4.64
C ASN A 164 13.30 8.06 4.13
N VAL A 165 12.09 8.15 4.68
CA VAL A 165 11.17 9.25 4.36
C VAL A 165 11.70 10.53 5.00
N LEU A 166 12.05 11.51 4.16
CA LEU A 166 12.54 12.82 4.60
C LEU A 166 11.37 13.77 4.87
N GLU A 167 10.46 13.85 3.90
CA GLU A 167 9.33 14.76 3.94
C GLU A 167 8.15 14.12 3.21
N VAL A 168 6.96 14.31 3.76
CA VAL A 168 5.70 13.94 3.15
C VAL A 168 4.74 15.10 3.33
N LYS A 169 4.06 15.50 2.25
CA LYS A 169 3.03 16.53 2.29
C LYS A 169 1.82 16.09 1.50
N THR A 170 0.66 16.44 2.01
CA THR A 170 -0.63 16.26 1.34
C THR A 170 -1.45 17.52 1.52
N THR A 171 -2.19 17.91 0.49
CA THR A 171 -3.07 19.08 0.53
C THR A 171 -4.52 18.61 0.55
N PRO A 172 -5.28 18.85 1.64
CA PRO A 172 -6.69 18.49 1.69
C PRO A 172 -7.51 19.21 0.61
N LEU A 173 -8.43 18.49 -0.03
CA LEU A 173 -9.36 19.05 -1.01
C LEU A 173 -10.54 19.78 -0.34
N GLY A 174 -10.83 19.46 0.92
CA GLY A 174 -11.95 20.01 1.68
C GLY A 174 -11.60 20.26 3.14
N GLN A 175 -12.64 20.40 3.98
CA GLN A 175 -12.46 20.68 5.41
C GLN A 175 -11.91 19.49 6.21
N ASP A 176 -12.14 18.27 5.73
CA ASP A 176 -11.63 17.07 6.38
C ASP A 176 -10.19 16.77 5.92
N PRO A 177 -9.16 16.94 6.78
CA PRO A 177 -7.78 16.68 6.42
C PRO A 177 -7.48 15.18 6.21
N LEU A 178 -8.37 14.28 6.65
CA LEU A 178 -8.24 12.83 6.49
C LEU A 178 -9.03 12.31 5.27
N GLY A 179 -9.76 13.20 4.61
CA GLY A 179 -10.65 12.88 3.49
C GLY A 179 -9.97 13.06 2.13
N GLY A 180 -10.67 13.72 1.21
CA GLY A 180 -10.20 13.94 -0.17
C GLY A 180 -8.96 14.83 -0.21
N ILE A 181 -8.08 14.57 -1.18
CA ILE A 181 -6.78 15.24 -1.32
C ILE A 181 -6.68 15.87 -2.72
N ALA A 182 -6.17 17.09 -2.78
CA ALA A 182 -5.96 17.85 -4.01
C ALA A 182 -4.60 17.54 -4.65
N ASP A 183 -3.55 17.38 -3.84
CA ASP A 183 -2.22 16.95 -4.26
C ASP A 183 -1.41 16.37 -3.09
N GLY A 184 -0.25 15.81 -3.38
CA GLY A 184 0.70 15.39 -2.36
C GLY A 184 2.00 14.85 -2.95
N TYR A 185 3.06 14.91 -2.17
CA TYR A 185 4.38 14.41 -2.55
C TYR A 185 5.10 13.74 -1.38
N LEU A 186 6.05 12.89 -1.72
CA LEU A 186 6.88 12.15 -0.79
C LEU A 186 8.34 12.24 -1.21
N ASN A 187 9.18 12.87 -0.40
CA ASN A 187 10.62 12.94 -0.60
C ASN A 187 11.28 11.78 0.15
N ILE A 188 11.93 10.89 -0.59
CA ILE A 188 12.63 9.71 -0.06
C ILE A 188 14.12 9.89 -0.27
N ASN A 189 14.90 9.67 0.79
CA ASN A 189 16.33 9.45 0.69
C ASN A 189 16.60 7.98 0.36
N CYS A 190 17.38 7.73 -0.68
CA CYS A 190 17.71 6.38 -1.11
C CYS A 190 19.12 6.32 -1.69
N THR A 191 19.86 5.28 -1.29
CA THR A 191 21.20 5.00 -1.84
C THR A 191 21.14 3.99 -2.98
N LEU A 192 20.12 3.12 -2.97
CA LEU A 192 19.90 2.04 -3.92
C LEU A 192 18.73 2.41 -4.81
N PHE A 193 19.01 2.85 -6.03
CA PHE A 193 17.98 3.19 -7.00
C PHE A 193 18.53 2.79 -8.37
N SER A 194 17.83 1.90 -9.08
CA SER A 194 18.34 1.32 -10.31
C SER A 194 17.41 1.52 -11.50
N LEU A 195 17.97 1.79 -12.68
CA LEU A 195 17.26 1.93 -13.94
C LEU A 195 17.28 0.61 -14.70
N GLY A 196 16.10 0.12 -15.11
CA GLY A 196 15.94 -1.04 -15.99
C GLY A 196 16.45 -2.34 -15.37
N LEU A 197 15.58 -3.31 -15.15
CA LEU A 197 16.07 -4.68 -14.92
C LEU A 197 16.48 -5.24 -16.29
N PRO A 198 17.73 -5.71 -16.50
CA PRO A 198 18.06 -6.39 -17.75
C PRO A 198 17.08 -7.55 -17.95
N GLU A 199 16.56 -7.71 -19.17
CA GLU A 199 15.84 -8.92 -19.57
C GLU A 199 16.73 -10.11 -19.15
N ASN A 200 16.28 -10.85 -18.13
CA ASN A 200 16.93 -11.99 -17.46
C ASN A 200 17.88 -11.75 -16.26
N CYS A 201 17.90 -10.62 -15.54
CA CYS A 201 18.79 -10.52 -14.36
C CYS A 201 18.35 -9.48 -13.30
N LEU A 202 17.83 -9.93 -12.16
CA LEU A 202 18.63 -9.75 -10.95
C LEU A 202 19.40 -11.06 -10.84
N ASN A 203 20.59 -11.16 -11.43
CA ASN A 203 21.58 -12.02 -10.80
C ASN A 203 21.88 -11.30 -9.50
N VAL A 204 21.20 -11.67 -8.41
CA VAL A 204 21.75 -11.44 -7.09
C VAL A 204 22.78 -12.55 -6.96
N PRO A 205 24.09 -12.28 -7.14
CA PRO A 205 25.06 -13.32 -6.87
C PRO A 205 24.86 -13.75 -5.42
N PRO A 206 25.12 -15.03 -5.09
CA PRO A 206 25.52 -16.06 -6.01
C PRO A 206 24.37 -16.78 -6.75
N ARG A 207 23.06 -16.65 -6.43
CA ARG A 207 22.03 -17.61 -6.94
C ARG A 207 20.56 -17.15 -7.08
N GLY A 208 20.24 -15.90 -7.41
CA GLY A 208 18.85 -15.47 -7.67
C GLY A 208 18.52 -15.18 -9.14
N ILE A 209 17.29 -15.46 -9.61
CA ILE A 209 16.71 -14.92 -10.87
C ILE A 209 15.33 -14.31 -10.55
N LEU A 210 15.11 -13.05 -10.93
CA LEU A 210 13.78 -12.43 -10.92
C LEU A 210 12.92 -12.93 -12.09
N THR A 211 11.70 -13.36 -11.80
CA THR A 211 10.68 -13.73 -12.79
C THR A 211 9.61 -12.64 -12.89
N LEU A 212 8.96 -12.48 -14.05
CA LEU A 212 7.89 -11.48 -14.24
C LEU A 212 6.72 -11.65 -13.24
N SER A 213 6.51 -12.86 -12.72
CA SER A 213 5.53 -13.16 -11.67
C SER A 213 5.81 -12.48 -10.33
N GLN A 214 7.01 -11.95 -10.12
CA GLN A 214 7.41 -11.24 -8.91
C GLN A 214 7.20 -9.72 -9.01
N LEU A 215 6.67 -9.24 -10.14
CA LEU A 215 6.33 -7.83 -10.36
C LEU A 215 4.82 -7.62 -10.20
N GLY A 216 4.43 -6.74 -9.28
CA GLY A 216 3.05 -6.30 -9.09
C GLY A 216 2.87 -4.89 -9.64
N TYR A 217 2.56 -4.76 -10.94
CA TYR A 217 2.24 -3.46 -11.53
C TYR A 217 0.86 -2.95 -11.08
N ASP A 218 0.75 -1.63 -10.93
CA ASP A 218 -0.51 -0.98 -10.60
C ASP A 218 -1.53 -1.12 -11.74
N ASP A 219 -1.06 -1.02 -12.98
CA ASP A 219 -1.84 -1.38 -14.17
C ASP A 219 -1.42 -2.76 -14.68
N LYS A 220 -2.36 -3.72 -14.61
CA LYS A 220 -2.12 -5.10 -15.05
C LYS A 220 -1.90 -5.24 -16.57
N ARG A 221 -2.29 -4.23 -17.37
CA ARG A 221 -2.01 -4.18 -18.82
C ARG A 221 -0.56 -3.80 -19.10
N ARG A 222 0.16 -3.24 -18.11
CA ARG A 222 1.55 -2.86 -18.30
C ARG A 222 2.42 -4.08 -18.43
N THR A 223 3.23 -4.05 -19.48
CA THR A 223 4.43 -4.87 -19.60
C THR A 223 5.61 -4.13 -19.02
N TYR A 224 6.66 -4.88 -18.71
CA TYR A 224 7.96 -4.32 -18.33
C TYR A 224 8.43 -3.23 -19.32
N SER A 225 8.97 -2.13 -18.79
CA SER A 225 9.62 -1.09 -19.57
C SER A 225 11.09 -0.98 -19.17
N LYS A 226 11.97 -0.85 -20.17
CA LYS A 226 13.40 -0.58 -19.96
C LYS A 226 13.68 0.78 -19.30
N THR A 227 12.66 1.62 -19.15
CA THR A 227 12.73 2.93 -18.49
C THR A 227 12.19 2.94 -17.06
N SER A 228 11.81 1.80 -16.52
CA SER A 228 11.32 1.69 -15.14
C SER A 228 12.49 1.66 -14.16
N TYR A 229 12.34 2.36 -13.05
CA TYR A 229 13.29 2.34 -11.95
C TYR A 229 12.82 1.41 -10.83
N PHE A 230 13.76 0.78 -10.16
CA PHE A 230 13.52 -0.15 -9.06
C PHE A 230 14.17 0.42 -7.79
N LEU A 231 13.36 0.56 -6.75
CA LEU A 231 13.76 1.10 -5.46
C LEU A 231 13.56 0.04 -4.38
N PRO A 232 14.63 -0.66 -3.94
CA PRO A 232 14.57 -1.55 -2.79
C PRO A 232 14.15 -0.77 -1.54
N VAL A 233 13.12 -1.26 -0.83
CA VAL A 233 12.61 -0.64 0.40
C VAL A 233 13.06 -1.42 1.62
N GLN A 234 12.89 -2.74 1.60
CA GLN A 234 13.17 -3.60 2.75
C GLN A 234 13.81 -4.94 2.34
N LEU A 235 14.73 -5.41 3.19
CA LEU A 235 15.21 -6.79 3.23
C LEU A 235 14.69 -7.54 4.46
N TYR A 236 14.38 -8.83 4.28
CA TYR A 236 14.05 -9.77 5.34
C TYR A 236 15.09 -10.89 5.46
N GLY A 237 15.15 -11.50 6.64
CA GLY A 237 15.88 -12.73 6.91
C GLY A 237 17.31 -12.51 7.40
N LYS A 238 17.83 -13.47 8.16
CA LYS A 238 19.22 -13.45 8.66
C LYS A 238 20.25 -13.52 7.52
N ASP A 239 19.86 -14.10 6.38
CA ASP A 239 20.66 -14.24 5.16
C ASP A 239 20.13 -13.37 3.98
N HIS A 240 19.29 -12.36 4.29
CA HIS A 240 18.69 -11.45 3.32
C HIS A 240 17.85 -12.10 2.21
N ASP A 241 17.23 -13.26 2.47
CA ASP A 241 16.53 -14.11 1.50
C ASP A 241 15.25 -13.52 0.88
N LYS A 242 14.84 -12.30 1.26
CA LYS A 242 13.71 -11.61 0.62
C LYS A 242 13.88 -10.09 0.52
N ILE A 243 13.55 -9.50 -0.64
CA ILE A 243 13.58 -8.06 -0.93
C ILE A 243 12.20 -7.58 -1.38
N ILE A 244 11.69 -6.52 -0.77
CA ILE A 244 10.50 -5.81 -1.25
C ILE A 244 10.87 -4.39 -1.64
N GLY A 245 10.33 -3.89 -2.76
CA GLY A 245 10.56 -2.53 -3.21
C GLY A 245 9.52 -1.99 -4.18
N LEU A 246 9.76 -0.77 -4.65
CA LEU A 246 8.87 -0.03 -5.54
C LEU A 246 9.36 -0.07 -6.98
N ILE A 247 8.41 -0.05 -7.92
CA ILE A 247 8.66 0.21 -9.33
C ILE A 247 8.21 1.65 -9.62
N LEU A 248 9.13 2.47 -10.11
CA LEU A 248 8.93 3.90 -10.35
C LEU A 248 9.14 4.26 -11.82
N GLU A 249 8.47 5.31 -12.29
CA GLU A 249 8.71 5.90 -13.61
C GLU A 249 8.94 7.41 -13.48
N PRO A 250 9.86 8.00 -14.25
CA PRO A 250 10.02 9.45 -14.29
C PRO A 250 8.72 10.11 -14.75
N THR A 251 8.35 11.22 -14.11
CA THR A 251 7.18 12.02 -14.53
C THR A 251 7.45 12.77 -15.84
N LYS A 252 8.74 12.96 -16.18
CA LYS A 252 9.23 13.83 -17.26
C LYS A 252 8.90 15.32 -17.05
N MET A 253 8.35 15.69 -15.89
CA MET A 253 8.02 17.08 -15.56
C MET A 253 9.16 17.77 -14.81
N ALA A 254 9.83 17.05 -13.91
CA ALA A 254 10.94 17.56 -13.12
C ALA A 254 12.00 16.48 -12.91
N ARG A 255 13.25 16.92 -12.73
CA ARG A 255 14.37 16.05 -12.39
C ARG A 255 14.13 15.38 -11.04
N GLY A 256 14.42 14.08 -10.96
CA GLY A 256 14.27 13.27 -9.76
C GLY A 256 12.84 13.17 -9.22
N GLN A 257 11.84 13.48 -10.06
CA GLN A 257 10.44 13.30 -9.76
C GLN A 257 9.91 12.05 -10.48
N TYR A 258 9.26 11.19 -9.70
CA TYR A 258 8.77 9.89 -10.15
C TYR A 258 7.32 9.70 -9.76
N LYS A 259 6.64 8.83 -10.50
CA LYS A 259 5.38 8.21 -10.10
C LYS A 259 5.64 6.75 -9.73
N ARG A 260 4.94 6.27 -8.70
CA ARG A 260 4.89 4.84 -8.39
C ARG A 260 4.00 4.15 -9.43
N VAL A 261 4.47 3.04 -9.96
CA VAL A 261 3.75 2.24 -10.98
C VAL A 261 3.62 0.76 -10.60
N GLY A 262 4.11 0.39 -9.43
CA GLY A 262 4.00 -0.95 -8.89
C GLY A 262 4.98 -1.23 -7.75
N MET A 263 5.10 -2.50 -7.43
CA MET A 263 6.03 -3.05 -6.45
C MET A 263 6.69 -4.32 -7.00
N PHE A 264 7.81 -4.71 -6.42
CA PHE A 264 8.41 -6.03 -6.64
C PHE A 264 8.67 -6.72 -5.30
N ASP A 265 8.43 -8.03 -5.26
CA ASP A 265 8.65 -8.89 -4.09
C ASP A 265 9.49 -10.08 -4.53
N PHE A 266 10.75 -10.09 -4.12
CA PHE A 266 11.74 -11.08 -4.50
C PHE A 266 12.07 -11.97 -3.30
N GLU A 267 11.98 -13.28 -3.48
CA GLU A 267 12.39 -14.28 -2.49
C GLU A 267 13.34 -15.28 -3.18
N GLY A 268 14.49 -15.57 -2.56
CA GLY A 268 15.45 -16.49 -3.15
C GLY A 268 16.67 -16.81 -2.27
N PRO A 269 17.19 -18.05 -2.33
CA PRO A 269 18.36 -18.46 -1.55
C PRO A 269 19.62 -17.73 -2.05
N ASN A 270 20.35 -17.10 -1.13
CA ASN A 270 21.56 -16.33 -1.39
C ASN A 270 21.35 -15.00 -2.15
N ILE A 271 20.50 -14.13 -1.62
CA ILE A 271 20.58 -12.68 -1.90
C ILE A 271 21.87 -12.05 -1.32
N GLY A 272 22.68 -12.84 -0.60
CA GLY A 272 23.89 -12.43 0.11
C GLY A 272 25.09 -11.94 -0.71
N GLY A 273 25.07 -11.93 -2.05
CA GLY A 273 25.93 -11.03 -2.84
C GLY A 273 25.32 -9.65 -2.72
N SER A 274 25.81 -8.90 -1.74
CA SER A 274 25.03 -7.90 -1.01
C SER A 274 24.32 -6.95 -1.95
N ILE A 275 23.16 -6.44 -1.53
CA ILE A 275 22.45 -5.36 -2.24
C ILE A 275 23.41 -4.18 -2.60
N GLU A 276 24.52 -4.05 -1.88
CA GLU A 276 25.60 -3.10 -2.13
C GLU A 276 26.44 -3.47 -3.38
N GLU A 277 26.57 -4.73 -3.76
CA GLU A 277 27.14 -5.16 -5.05
C GLU A 277 26.25 -4.77 -6.22
N ILE A 278 24.92 -4.91 -6.08
CA ILE A 278 23.95 -4.40 -7.07
C ILE A 278 24.10 -2.88 -7.18
N SER A 279 24.26 -2.18 -6.05
CA SER A 279 24.50 -0.74 -6.02
C SER A 279 25.78 -0.29 -6.73
N LYS A 280 26.80 -1.17 -6.75
CA LYS A 280 28.09 -0.92 -7.40
C LYS A 280 28.03 -1.19 -8.90
N ASN A 281 27.02 -1.90 -9.39
CA ASN A 281 26.86 -2.15 -10.81
C ASN A 281 26.39 -0.87 -11.53
N ARG A 282 27.34 -0.17 -12.16
CA ARG A 282 27.10 1.12 -12.84
C ARG A 282 26.15 1.01 -14.02
N ASP A 283 26.00 -0.16 -14.63
CA ASP A 283 25.13 -0.34 -15.79
C ASP A 283 23.65 -0.22 -15.42
N PHE A 284 23.33 -0.42 -14.14
CA PHE A 284 21.96 -0.37 -13.62
C PHE A 284 21.77 0.70 -12.54
N ALA A 285 22.83 1.36 -12.08
CA ALA A 285 22.72 2.42 -11.08
C ALA A 285 22.06 3.67 -11.68
N ALA A 286 21.13 4.28 -10.94
CA ALA A 286 20.60 5.59 -11.29
C ALA A 286 21.73 6.63 -11.35
N GLN A 287 21.66 7.52 -12.32
CA GLN A 287 22.65 8.57 -12.52
C GLN A 287 22.49 9.68 -11.48
N GLU A 288 23.52 10.49 -11.24
CA GLU A 288 23.37 11.64 -10.34
C GLU A 288 22.25 12.59 -10.80
N SER A 289 22.03 12.68 -12.12
CA SER A 289 20.91 13.38 -12.75
C SER A 289 19.53 12.87 -12.35
N ASP A 290 19.42 11.64 -11.86
CA ASP A 290 18.14 11.01 -11.52
C ASP A 290 17.68 11.39 -10.11
N TYR A 291 18.54 12.06 -9.34
CA TYR A 291 18.24 12.53 -7.99
C TYR A 291 18.01 14.04 -7.95
N ILE A 292 17.26 14.46 -6.94
CA ILE A 292 17.14 15.83 -6.47
C ILE A 292 18.24 16.04 -5.44
N SER A 293 18.94 17.18 -5.51
CA SER A 293 19.81 17.63 -4.44
C SER A 293 18.94 18.12 -3.27
N PHE A 294 18.93 17.35 -2.17
CA PHE A 294 18.24 17.74 -0.96
C PHE A 294 19.27 18.11 0.11
N GLN A 295 19.43 19.40 0.37
CA GLN A 295 20.37 19.90 1.39
C GLN A 295 19.76 19.80 2.80
N GLN A 296 20.39 19.07 3.74
CA GLN A 296 20.83 19.63 5.03
C GLN A 296 21.54 18.68 6.04
N ASP A 297 22.27 19.37 6.94
CA ASP A 297 23.17 18.97 8.05
C ASP A 297 24.63 18.63 7.63
N THR A 298 25.58 18.92 8.54
CA THR A 298 27.06 18.74 8.54
C THR A 298 27.66 17.50 7.85
N LYS A 299 26.82 16.56 7.38
CA LYS A 299 27.19 15.30 6.71
C LYS A 299 27.11 15.32 5.17
N GLY A 300 26.67 16.42 4.55
CA GLY A 300 26.70 16.61 3.08
C GLY A 300 25.36 16.38 2.36
N GLU A 301 25.36 16.48 1.03
CA GLU A 301 24.15 16.30 0.20
C GLU A 301 23.67 14.84 0.21
N LYS A 302 22.35 14.66 0.36
CA LYS A 302 21.70 13.34 0.29
C LYS A 302 21.04 13.14 -1.06
N ARG A 303 21.16 11.93 -1.61
CA ARG A 303 20.48 11.50 -2.84
C ARG A 303 19.00 11.28 -2.57
N CYS A 304 18.19 12.23 -3.03
CA CYS A 304 16.75 12.22 -2.81
C CYS A 304 15.99 12.01 -4.12
N ILE A 305 14.85 11.33 -4.05
CA ILE A 305 13.85 11.31 -5.10
C ILE A 305 12.51 11.79 -4.54
N GLN A 306 11.70 12.41 -5.39
CA GLN A 306 10.34 12.80 -5.06
C GLN A 306 9.35 11.89 -5.76
N ILE A 307 8.42 11.29 -5.01
CA ILE A 307 7.30 10.54 -5.55
C ILE A 307 6.04 11.40 -5.43
N ILE A 308 5.33 11.59 -6.55
CA ILE A 308 4.06 12.35 -6.60
C ILE A 308 2.83 11.47 -6.65
#